data_AF-A0A074KY24-F1
#
_entry.id   AF-A0A074KY24-F1
#
_cell.length_a   1.000
_cell.length_b   1.000
_cell.length_c   1.000
_cell.angle_alpha   90.00
_cell.angle_beta   90.00
_cell.angle_gamma   90.00
#
_symmetry.space_group_name_H-M   'P 1'
#
loop_
_entity.id
_entity.type
_entity.pdbx_description
1 polymer ?
#
loop_
_entity_poly.entity_id
_entity_poly.type
_entity_poly.pdbx_seq_one_letter_code
_entity_poly.pdbx_strand_id
1 'polypeptide(L)'
;MSIQSIPSAQDNFAFQSISKNSDLSIGSLSVLEIMDSCEFIDLRTTKTFDFVGHPEAGKQYTVIGFSLSGKAAALKGLFNGIISLGNPKEVGLTYQADLDTYVFKYYQKDQHIAIGYLQKIIKMIESEIRFKAVLKKVIENIKAFDFSQQFLRNEIFN
;
A
#
# COMPACT_ATOMS: atom_id res chain seq x y z
N MET A 1 23.39 -55.16 33.17
CA MET A 1 22.92 -53.79 33.39
C MET A 1 23.37 -52.97 32.19
N SER A 2 22.46 -52.69 31.27
CA SER A 2 22.75 -51.95 30.03
C SER A 2 22.11 -50.57 30.14
N ILE A 3 22.93 -49.53 30.02
CA ILE A 3 22.52 -48.14 30.09
C ILE A 3 21.84 -47.78 28.76
N GLN A 4 20.54 -47.48 28.83
CA GLN A 4 19.79 -46.91 27.70
C GLN A 4 20.24 -45.47 27.49
N SER A 5 20.83 -45.19 26.32
CA SER A 5 21.12 -43.83 25.86
C SER A 5 19.81 -43.12 25.51
N ILE A 6 19.55 -42.03 26.21
CA ILE A 6 18.45 -41.09 25.96
C ILE A 6 18.69 -40.45 24.58
N PRO A 7 17.71 -40.48 23.64
CA PRO A 7 17.86 -39.73 22.40
C PRO A 7 17.73 -38.24 22.72
N SER A 8 18.81 -37.50 22.46
CA SER A 8 18.85 -36.04 22.56
C SER A 8 17.80 -35.43 21.65
N ALA A 9 16.88 -34.67 22.24
CA ALA A 9 15.97 -33.76 21.54
C ALA A 9 16.79 -32.64 20.87
N GLN A 10 17.41 -32.96 19.74
CA GLN A 10 17.66 -31.96 18.71
C GLN A 10 16.38 -31.88 17.90
N ASP A 11 15.42 -31.17 18.49
CA ASP A 11 14.22 -30.73 17.82
C ASP A 11 14.61 -30.10 16.49
N ASN A 12 13.99 -30.65 15.45
CA ASN A 12 13.95 -30.16 14.09
C ASN A 12 13.34 -28.75 14.03
N PHE A 13 14.00 -27.74 14.60
CA PHE A 13 13.78 -26.34 14.23
C PHE A 13 14.62 -26.02 13.00
N ALA A 14 14.26 -26.68 11.90
CA ALA A 14 14.54 -26.13 10.59
C ALA A 14 13.66 -24.88 10.47
N PHE A 15 14.16 -23.74 10.95
CA PHE A 15 13.76 -22.44 10.42
C PHE A 15 14.14 -22.47 8.94
N GLN A 16 13.23 -23.00 8.12
CA GLN A 16 13.22 -22.68 6.71
C GLN A 16 13.09 -21.17 6.67
N SER A 17 14.19 -20.49 6.35
CA SER A 17 14.13 -19.11 5.94
C SER A 17 13.10 -19.05 4.84
N ILE A 18 11.93 -18.50 5.16
CA ILE A 18 10.96 -18.10 4.16
C ILE A 18 11.69 -17.02 3.38
N SER A 19 12.35 -17.44 2.31
CA SER A 19 12.87 -16.54 1.31
C SER A 19 11.64 -15.82 0.79
N LYS A 20 11.41 -14.59 1.27
CA LYS A 20 10.52 -13.65 0.63
C LYS A 20 11.14 -13.36 -0.72
N ASN A 21 10.87 -14.24 -1.68
CA ASN A 21 11.08 -13.97 -3.09
C ASN A 21 9.99 -12.98 -3.50
N SER A 22 10.19 -11.73 -3.11
CA SER A 22 9.57 -10.57 -3.73
C SER A 22 10.56 -9.41 -3.72
N ASP A 23 11.84 -9.71 -3.95
CA ASP A 23 12.71 -8.77 -4.65
C ASP A 23 12.40 -8.90 -6.15
N LEU A 24 11.15 -8.57 -6.52
CA LEU A 24 10.90 -8.06 -7.85
C LEU A 24 11.75 -6.80 -7.92
N SER A 25 12.81 -6.86 -8.71
CA SER A 25 13.67 -5.72 -9.00
C SER A 25 12.78 -4.53 -9.39
N ILE A 26 12.57 -3.64 -8.42
CA ILE A 26 11.79 -2.40 -8.54
C ILE A 26 12.30 -1.51 -9.70
N GLY A 27 13.48 -1.83 -10.27
CA GLY A 27 14.09 -1.15 -11.40
C GLY A 27 13.46 -1.40 -12.78
N SER A 28 12.50 -2.31 -12.98
CA SER A 28 11.91 -2.55 -14.32
C SER A 28 10.39 -2.45 -14.43
N LEU A 29 9.66 -2.23 -13.33
CA LEU A 29 8.21 -2.15 -13.40
C LEU A 29 7.78 -0.76 -13.87
N SER A 30 6.92 -0.75 -14.89
CA SER A 30 6.24 0.44 -15.37
C SER A 30 5.26 0.97 -14.32
N VAL A 31 4.88 2.24 -14.46
CA VAL A 31 3.85 2.87 -13.59
C VAL A 31 2.56 2.04 -13.60
N LEU A 32 2.16 1.51 -14.75
CA LEU A 32 0.95 0.71 -14.89
C LEU A 32 1.03 -0.61 -14.11
N GLU A 33 2.15 -1.33 -14.21
CA GLU A 33 2.33 -2.58 -13.46
C GLU A 33 2.36 -2.35 -11.94
N ILE A 34 2.93 -1.22 -11.50
CA ILE A 34 2.87 -0.83 -10.08
C ILE A 34 1.43 -0.56 -9.64
N MET A 35 0.64 0.12 -10.47
CA MET A 35 -0.76 0.40 -10.13
C MET A 35 -1.62 -0.87 -10.16
N ASP A 36 -1.38 -1.77 -11.12
CA ASP A 36 -2.12 -3.03 -11.26
C ASP A 36 -1.79 -4.03 -10.15
N SER A 37 -0.55 -4.01 -9.64
CA SER A 37 -0.15 -4.82 -8.47
C SER A 37 -0.68 -4.29 -7.14
N CYS A 38 -1.27 -3.09 -7.10
CA CYS A 38 -1.84 -2.53 -5.87
C CYS A 38 -3.29 -2.96 -5.66
N GLU A 39 -3.53 -3.73 -4.59
CA GLU A 39 -4.86 -4.27 -4.25
C GLU A 39 -5.97 -3.22 -4.04
N PHE A 40 -5.62 -1.96 -3.85
CA PHE A 40 -6.55 -0.88 -3.52
C PHE A 40 -6.67 0.19 -4.62
N ILE A 41 -6.08 -0.06 -5.79
CA ILE A 41 -6.15 0.80 -6.96
C ILE A 41 -6.95 0.08 -8.05
N ASP A 42 -8.07 0.66 -8.44
CA ASP A 42 -8.84 0.20 -9.58
C ASP A 42 -8.51 1.08 -10.79
N LEU A 43 -7.80 0.54 -11.77
CA LEU A 43 -7.50 1.24 -13.02
C LEU A 43 -8.79 1.44 -13.84
N ARG A 44 -9.04 2.67 -14.28
CA ARG A 44 -10.23 3.05 -15.07
C ARG A 44 -9.88 3.32 -16.52
N THR A 45 -8.85 4.12 -16.76
CA THR A 45 -8.45 4.54 -18.10
C THR A 45 -6.94 4.73 -18.19
N THR A 46 -6.38 4.41 -19.34
CA THR A 46 -4.98 4.72 -19.66
C THR A 46 -4.95 5.31 -21.06
N LYS A 47 -4.33 6.47 -21.22
CA LYS A 47 -4.13 7.13 -22.52
C LYS A 47 -2.71 7.65 -22.62
N THR A 48 -2.05 7.32 -23.72
CA THR A 48 -0.74 7.87 -24.08
C THR A 48 -0.93 8.80 -25.27
N PHE A 49 -0.29 9.96 -25.20
CA PHE A 49 -0.36 11.01 -26.21
C PHE A 49 1.03 11.23 -26.79
N ASP A 50 1.11 11.17 -28.12
CA ASP A 50 2.29 11.47 -28.90
C ASP A 50 2.07 12.75 -29.72
N PHE A 51 3.05 13.63 -29.77
CA PHE A 51 3.00 14.82 -30.62
C PHE A 51 3.41 14.46 -32.05
N VAL A 52 2.43 14.14 -32.88
CA VAL A 52 2.63 13.82 -34.31
C VAL A 52 3.20 15.05 -35.03
N GLY A 53 4.36 14.89 -35.68
CA GLY A 53 5.02 15.94 -36.47
C GLY A 53 6.21 16.64 -35.80
N HIS A 54 6.48 16.38 -34.50
CA HIS A 54 7.62 16.94 -33.78
C HIS A 54 8.40 15.84 -33.01
N PRO A 55 9.08 14.91 -33.71
CA PRO A 55 9.86 13.83 -33.09
C PRO A 55 11.00 14.37 -32.22
N GLU A 56 11.55 15.55 -32.54
CA GLU A 56 12.60 16.21 -31.77
C GLU A 56 12.14 16.68 -30.37
N ALA A 57 10.83 16.79 -30.15
CA ALA A 57 10.32 17.13 -28.82
C ALA A 57 10.43 15.94 -27.85
N GLY A 58 10.38 14.69 -28.34
CA GLY A 58 10.44 13.48 -27.51
C GLY A 58 9.40 13.43 -26.38
N LYS A 59 8.31 14.21 -26.47
CA LYS A 59 7.35 14.39 -25.38
C LYS A 59 6.21 13.39 -25.48
N GLN A 60 6.46 12.11 -25.23
CA GLN A 60 5.35 11.19 -24.95
C GLN A 60 4.79 11.51 -23.57
N TYR A 61 3.48 11.61 -23.46
CA TYR A 61 2.79 11.96 -22.23
C TYR A 61 1.69 10.95 -21.92
N THR A 62 1.67 10.44 -20.69
CA THR A 62 0.77 9.39 -20.25
C THR A 62 -0.19 9.90 -19.19
N VAL A 63 -1.45 9.52 -19.32
CA VAL A 63 -2.54 9.82 -18.39
C VAL A 63 -3.19 8.53 -17.94
N ILE A 64 -3.26 8.34 -16.63
CA ILE A 64 -3.87 7.18 -15.99
C ILE A 64 -5.00 7.68 -15.08
N GLY A 65 -6.22 7.27 -15.39
CA GLY A 65 -7.39 7.44 -14.52
C GLY A 65 -7.58 6.21 -13.64
N PHE A 66 -7.74 6.38 -12.34
CA PHE A 66 -7.95 5.30 -11.38
C PHE A 66 -8.86 5.72 -10.23
N SER A 67 -9.44 4.74 -9.53
CA SER A 67 -10.20 4.96 -8.29
C SER A 67 -9.57 4.17 -7.15
N LEU A 68 -9.80 4.61 -5.90
CA LEU A 68 -9.41 3.84 -4.72
C LEU A 68 -10.53 2.87 -4.34
N SER A 69 -10.17 1.64 -4.01
CA SER A 69 -11.10 0.58 -3.64
C SER A 69 -10.83 0.00 -2.24
N GLY A 70 -11.76 -0.83 -1.77
CA GLY A 70 -11.65 -1.52 -0.49
C GLY A 70 -11.40 -0.59 0.71
N LYS A 71 -10.40 -0.92 1.52
CA LYS A 71 -10.04 -0.16 2.73
C LYS A 71 -9.46 1.22 2.41
N ALA A 72 -8.87 1.42 1.23
CA ALA A 72 -8.32 2.71 0.83
C ALA A 72 -9.41 3.71 0.42
N ALA A 73 -10.59 3.25 0.01
CA ALA A 73 -11.72 4.14 -0.30
C ALA A 73 -12.11 5.00 0.92
N ALA A 74 -12.05 4.42 2.13
CA ALA A 74 -12.27 5.15 3.38
C ALA A 74 -11.14 6.16 3.73
N LEU A 75 -10.02 6.12 3.01
CA LEU A 75 -8.88 7.02 3.14
C LEU A 75 -8.84 8.12 2.07
N LYS A 76 -9.93 8.30 1.31
CA LYS A 76 -10.06 9.34 0.29
C LYS A 76 -9.68 10.74 0.79
N GLY A 77 -10.10 11.10 2.01
CA GLY A 77 -9.73 12.37 2.63
C GLY A 77 -8.22 12.52 2.86
N LEU A 78 -7.56 11.46 3.34
CA LEU A 78 -6.11 11.43 3.50
C LEU A 78 -5.40 11.54 2.15
N PHE A 79 -5.87 10.78 1.15
CA PHE A 79 -5.30 10.78 -0.18
C PHE A 79 -5.41 12.16 -0.85
N ASN A 80 -6.58 12.80 -0.75
CA ASN A 80 -6.78 14.18 -1.21
C ASN A 80 -5.88 15.18 -0.45
N GLY A 81 -5.68 14.97 0.85
CA GLY A 81 -4.73 15.74 1.64
C GLY A 81 -3.30 15.61 1.11
N ILE A 82 -2.84 14.38 0.83
CA ILE A 82 -1.51 14.11 0.26
C ILE A 82 -1.35 14.80 -1.10
N ILE A 83 -2.36 14.74 -1.97
CA ILE A 83 -2.35 15.45 -3.26
C ILE A 83 -2.24 16.97 -3.05
N SER A 84 -2.95 17.50 -2.06
CA SER A 84 -2.99 18.94 -1.77
C SER A 84 -1.67 19.46 -1.18
N LEU A 85 -0.85 18.60 -0.57
CA LEU A 85 0.51 18.95 -0.13
C LEU A 85 1.46 19.22 -1.31
N GLY A 86 1.05 18.87 -2.52
CA GLY A 86 1.76 19.17 -3.75
C GLY A 86 2.35 17.93 -4.42
N ASN A 87 2.57 18.08 -5.71
CA ASN A 87 3.19 17.07 -6.57
C ASN A 87 4.59 17.53 -6.99
N PRO A 88 5.50 16.60 -7.35
CA PRO A 88 6.71 16.94 -8.11
C PRO A 88 6.36 17.71 -9.38
N LYS A 89 7.25 18.57 -9.88
CA LYS A 89 6.97 19.41 -11.06
C LYS A 89 6.69 18.58 -12.32
N GLU A 90 7.23 17.37 -12.34
CA GLU A 90 7.23 16.43 -13.46
C GLU A 90 5.99 15.51 -13.47
N VAL A 91 5.22 15.51 -12.37
CA VAL A 91 4.10 14.58 -12.15
C VAL A 91 2.86 15.35 -11.73
N GLY A 92 1.73 15.07 -12.39
CA GLY A 92 0.42 15.62 -12.01
C GLY A 92 -0.46 14.54 -11.42
N LEU A 93 -0.74 14.60 -10.11
CA LEU A 93 -1.80 13.81 -9.50
C LEU A 93 -2.92 14.76 -9.09
N THR A 94 -4.13 14.51 -9.55
CA THR A 94 -5.30 15.35 -9.29
C THR A 94 -6.54 14.49 -9.07
N TYR A 95 -7.46 14.95 -8.23
CA TYR A 95 -8.75 14.32 -8.04
C TYR A 95 -9.83 15.07 -8.83
N GLN A 96 -10.58 14.36 -9.67
CA GLN A 96 -11.72 14.89 -10.40
C GLN A 96 -13.01 14.47 -9.70
N ALA A 97 -13.64 15.42 -9.01
CA ALA A 97 -14.84 15.17 -8.21
C ALA A 97 -16.03 14.69 -9.07
N ASP A 98 -16.19 15.25 -10.26
CA ASP A 98 -17.31 14.94 -11.16
C ASP A 98 -17.33 13.47 -11.62
N LEU A 99 -16.15 12.86 -11.74
CA LEU A 99 -15.97 11.48 -12.21
C LEU A 99 -15.58 10.51 -11.10
N ASP A 100 -15.51 11.00 -9.85
CA ASP A 100 -14.94 10.28 -8.72
C ASP A 100 -13.63 9.54 -9.03
N THR A 101 -12.75 10.19 -9.81
CA THR A 101 -11.57 9.55 -10.41
C THR A 101 -10.33 10.37 -10.14
N TYR A 102 -9.25 9.69 -9.79
CA TYR A 102 -7.92 10.27 -9.72
C TYR A 102 -7.25 10.19 -11.08
N VAL A 103 -6.58 11.26 -11.45
CA VAL A 103 -5.87 11.36 -12.72
C VAL A 103 -4.40 11.58 -12.42
N PHE A 104 -3.59 10.60 -12.79
CA PHE A 104 -2.14 10.60 -12.71
C PHE A 104 -1.54 10.86 -14.09
N LYS A 105 -0.61 11.81 -14.16
CA LYS A 105 -0.10 12.40 -15.39
C LYS A 105 1.41 12.50 -15.29
N TYR A 106 2.13 12.05 -16.31
CA TYR A 106 3.59 12.18 -16.36
C TYR A 106 4.10 12.15 -17.80
N TYR A 107 5.28 12.72 -18.03
CA TYR A 107 6.01 12.54 -19.29
C TYR A 107 6.84 11.27 -19.25
N GLN A 108 6.95 10.56 -20.36
CA GLN A 108 7.65 9.29 -20.44
C GLN A 108 9.13 9.37 -20.01
N LYS A 109 9.80 10.49 -20.33
CA LYS A 109 11.17 10.78 -19.87
C LYS A 109 11.31 10.84 -18.34
N ASP A 110 10.24 11.23 -17.65
CA ASP A 110 10.17 11.43 -16.20
C ASP A 110 9.50 10.24 -15.49
N GLN A 111 9.32 9.11 -16.20
CA GLN A 111 8.67 7.90 -15.66
C GLN A 111 9.31 7.44 -14.35
N HIS A 112 10.62 7.52 -14.21
CA HIS A 112 11.33 7.13 -12.99
C HIS A 112 10.90 7.98 -11.76
N ILE A 113 10.66 9.29 -11.96
CA ILE A 113 10.14 10.19 -10.91
C ILE A 113 8.70 9.82 -10.58
N ALA A 114 7.90 9.53 -11.60
CA ALA A 114 6.50 9.11 -11.44
C ALA A 114 6.39 7.81 -10.62
N ILE A 115 7.23 6.82 -10.91
CA ILE A 115 7.33 5.57 -10.15
C ILE A 115 7.66 5.86 -8.69
N GLY A 116 8.73 6.62 -8.42
CA GLY A 116 9.16 6.91 -7.05
C GLY A 116 8.10 7.66 -6.23
N TYR A 117 7.42 8.63 -6.86
CA TYR A 117 6.33 9.36 -6.22
C TYR A 117 5.12 8.46 -5.92
N LEU A 118 4.71 7.64 -6.89
CA LEU A 118 3.60 6.71 -6.74
C LEU A 118 3.87 5.68 -5.63
N GLN A 119 5.06 5.08 -5.61
CA GLN A 119 5.47 4.15 -4.56
C GLN A 119 5.45 4.77 -3.17
N LYS A 120 5.88 6.03 -3.05
CA LYS A 120 5.82 6.76 -1.79
C LYS A 120 4.39 6.92 -1.30
N ILE A 121 3.45 7.27 -2.20
CA ILE A 121 2.03 7.38 -1.86
C ILE A 121 1.46 6.02 -1.45
N ILE A 122 1.68 4.99 -2.26
CA ILE A 122 1.20 3.62 -1.99
C ILE A 122 1.65 3.19 -0.60
N LYS A 123 2.94 3.30 -0.30
CA LYS A 123 3.51 2.96 1.01
C LYS A 123 2.89 3.73 2.16
N MET A 124 2.56 5.01 1.95
CA MET A 124 1.89 5.84 2.96
C MET A 124 0.48 5.35 3.24
N ILE A 125 -0.28 5.01 2.20
CA ILE A 125 -1.64 4.47 2.32
C ILE A 125 -1.64 3.09 2.97
N GLU A 126 -0.74 2.19 2.56
CA GLU A 126 -0.57 0.88 3.19
C GLU A 126 -0.24 0.99 4.68
N SER A 127 0.67 1.91 5.02
CA SER A 127 1.06 2.16 6.42
C SER A 127 -0.13 2.64 7.24
N GLU A 128 -0.96 3.53 6.69
CA GLU A 128 -2.17 4.00 7.34
C GLU A 128 -3.21 2.89 7.52
N ILE A 129 -3.45 2.08 6.48
CA ILE A 129 -4.37 0.93 6.56
C ILE A 129 -3.93 -0.03 7.66
N ARG A 130 -2.63 -0.35 7.70
CA ARG A 130 -2.04 -1.22 8.72
C ARG A 130 -2.16 -0.59 10.11
N PHE A 131 -1.85 0.69 10.25
CA PHE A 131 -1.95 1.41 11.52
C PHE A 131 -3.38 1.36 12.07
N LYS A 132 -4.39 1.70 11.25
CA LYS A 132 -5.80 1.62 11.67
C LYS A 132 -6.23 0.21 12.05
N ALA A 133 -5.75 -0.81 11.34
CA ALA A 133 -6.05 -2.20 11.66
C ALA A 133 -5.46 -2.62 13.01
N VAL A 134 -4.24 -2.20 13.33
CA VAL A 134 -3.60 -2.46 14.64
C VAL A 134 -4.32 -1.70 15.74
N LEU A 135 -4.59 -0.41 15.54
CA LEU A 135 -5.28 0.43 16.53
C LEU A 135 -6.65 -0.14 16.88
N LYS A 136 -7.41 -0.61 15.88
CA LYS A 136 -8.70 -1.28 16.10
C LYS A 136 -8.56 -2.48 17.03
N LYS A 137 -7.58 -3.36 16.79
CA LYS A 137 -7.32 -4.54 17.64
C LYS A 137 -6.93 -4.14 19.07
N VAL A 138 -6.13 -3.09 19.23
CA VAL A 138 -5.75 -2.58 20.56
C VAL A 138 -6.98 -2.09 21.32
N ILE A 139 -7.85 -1.30 20.69
CA ILE A 139 -9.09 -0.80 21.30
C ILE A 139 -10.02 -1.95 21.69
N GLU A 140 -10.17 -2.95 20.82
CA GLU A 140 -10.99 -4.14 21.11
C GLU A 140 -10.44 -4.91 22.32
N ASN A 141 -9.11 -5.06 22.41
CA ASN A 141 -8.48 -5.75 23.54
C ASN A 141 -8.64 -4.97 24.85
N ILE A 142 -8.48 -3.64 24.83
CA ILE A 142 -8.71 -2.79 26.01
C ILE A 142 -10.16 -2.93 26.49
N LYS A 143 -11.14 -2.88 25.58
CA LYS A 143 -12.56 -3.06 25.95
C LYS A 143 -12.84 -4.44 26.55
N ALA A 144 -12.26 -5.49 25.99
CA ALA A 144 -12.41 -6.85 26.52
C ALA A 144 -11.77 -6.99 27.91
N PHE A 145 -10.61 -6.36 28.12
CA PHE A 145 -9.95 -6.30 29.41
C PHE A 145 -10.80 -5.53 30.44
N ASP A 146 -11.31 -4.35 30.09
CA ASP A 146 -12.17 -3.55 30.97
C ASP A 146 -13.44 -4.31 31.37
N PHE A 147 -14.06 -5.01 30.42
CA PHE A 147 -15.22 -5.86 30.70
C PHE A 147 -14.87 -6.98 31.69
N SER A 148 -13.73 -7.65 31.49
CA SER A 148 -13.25 -8.68 32.39
C SER A 148 -12.97 -8.14 33.80
N GLN A 149 -12.38 -6.95 33.91
CA GLN A 149 -12.13 -6.28 35.19
C GLN A 149 -13.43 -5.93 35.92
N GLN A 150 -14.44 -5.43 35.20
CA GLN A 150 -15.76 -5.15 35.77
C GLN A 150 -16.45 -6.43 36.26
N PHE A 151 -16.38 -7.50 35.47
CA PHE A 151 -16.95 -8.80 35.84
C PHE A 151 -16.30 -9.34 37.13
N LEU A 152 -14.96 -9.35 37.20
CA LEU A 152 -14.23 -9.79 38.39
C LEU A 152 -14.56 -8.96 39.63
N ARG A 153 -14.67 -7.64 39.49
CA ARG A 153 -15.09 -6.77 40.60
C ARG A 153 -16.49 -7.13 41.10
N ASN A 154 -17.42 -7.41 40.20
CA ASN A 154 -18.78 -7.78 40.57
C ASN A 154 -18.87 -9.16 41.23
N GLU A 155 -17.97 -10.10 40.93
CA GLU A 155 -17.92 -11.41 41.61
C GLU A 155 -17.20 -11.35 42.98
N ILE A 156 -16.20 -10.49 43.15
CA ILE A 156 -15.43 -10.41 44.40
C ILE A 156 -16.12 -9.57 45.47
N PHE A 157 -16.87 -8.54 45.06
CA PHE A 157 -17.50 -7.56 45.96
C PHE A 157 -19.02 -7.70 46.08
N ASN A 158 -19.62 -8.76 45.52
CA ASN A 158 -20.96 -9.26 45.88
C ASN A 158 -20.84 -10.50 46.76
#